data_AF-A0A0M9DX62-F1
#
_entry.id   AF-A0A0M9DX62-F1
#
_cell.length_a   1.000
_cell.length_b   1.000
_cell.length_c   1.000
_cell.angle_alpha   90.00
_cell.angle_beta   90.00
_cell.angle_gamma   90.00
#
_symmetry.space_group_name_H-M   'P 1'
#
loop_
_entity.id
_entity.type
_entity.pdbx_description
1 polymer ?
#
loop_
_entity_poly.entity_id
_entity_poly.type
_entity_poly.pdbx_seq_one_letter_code
_entity_poly.pdbx_strand_id
1 'polypeptide(L)'
;MLNENETLYPAQLNYWLDEAQIKNKVVIILDTCKSESFVSSIKKNNNDDLIIIASAYEEAYFINQGLLSFSYFFWRNILHGQNLKNSFINANGSIENITNGLQTAFMEPPTETINIGDPTLLEFKPPEIESLTFESSLITVKIKDSDINIIERVWALIIPNEFKGMKNESPVLDLPSIDLIKQNYGLYKKKYFDPYNIGNDHFLIIHVKDIYGQISISEPLHIQVTNRNRRKAVIIATAPDNGEHSEVERKIDWVYDAINFQGYSKDDIVLYSNISFAPIIPRKLSINDLKQSILNCKDSKIEEILIYMTGVENNAPSEFFDLLMLDQWLDELQKTMEGTIILFNDSVNFHSNIKYLKKNQRIIISTTSDTCMEIDIDNIEKPTFELTKLCNNTSSNQLCFNSCGLFSIFFWKSIWSGMNVRESFRHSQRMLTYCSADLTNSPQLIQKDNLNHTIGVGYKINIAVLPSIISGILTDKSTQSPISNAYISTNISKSSCSIDKGYYRIIVEPSNNLQLNIIANGYEPYNKQLSINEGQRKKFDIQLIPSENYINYQFECSPNVINNMKKNLDDDIKDANCFIDIVQP
;
A
#
# COMPACT_ATOMS: atom_id res chain seq x y z
N MET A 1 -10.14 -0.47 -19.39
CA MET A 1 -9.41 -0.43 -18.10
C MET A 1 -7.96 -0.14 -18.41
N LEU A 2 -7.36 0.83 -17.72
CA LEU A 2 -5.90 0.94 -17.70
C LEU A 2 -5.35 -0.33 -17.05
N ASN A 3 -4.28 -0.89 -17.59
CA ASN A 3 -3.58 -1.97 -16.89
C ASN A 3 -2.69 -1.39 -15.78
N GLU A 4 -2.16 -2.25 -14.91
CA GLU A 4 -1.34 -1.87 -13.75
C GLU A 4 -0.01 -1.17 -14.11
N ASN A 5 0.40 -1.23 -15.38
CA ASN A 5 1.60 -0.57 -15.90
C ASN A 5 1.27 0.71 -16.70
N GLU A 6 -0.01 1.02 -16.89
CA GLU A 6 -0.47 2.18 -17.64
C GLU A 6 -0.87 3.29 -16.68
N THR A 7 -0.13 4.39 -16.72
CA THR A 7 -0.51 5.62 -16.01
C THR A 7 -1.26 6.53 -16.98
N LEU A 8 -2.51 6.85 -16.67
CA LEU A 8 -3.24 7.88 -17.41
C LEU A 8 -2.93 9.24 -16.80
N TYR A 9 -2.25 10.09 -17.58
CA TYR A 9 -1.99 11.46 -17.15
C TYR A 9 -3.17 12.38 -17.47
N PRO A 10 -3.41 13.44 -16.67
CA PRO A 10 -4.45 14.42 -16.94
C PRO A 10 -4.42 15.02 -18.35
N ALA A 11 -3.22 15.35 -18.85
CA ALA A 11 -3.04 15.90 -20.19
C ALA A 11 -3.42 14.90 -21.29
N GLN A 12 -3.16 13.60 -21.06
CA GLN A 12 -3.48 12.54 -22.01
C GLN A 12 -4.99 12.29 -22.07
N LEU A 13 -5.66 12.28 -20.92
CA LEU A 13 -7.13 12.20 -20.89
C LEU A 13 -7.76 13.40 -21.58
N ASN A 14 -7.25 14.61 -21.34
CA ASN A 14 -7.74 15.82 -22.03
C ASN A 14 -7.61 15.68 -23.55
N TYR A 15 -6.45 15.23 -24.03
CA TYR A 15 -6.23 15.00 -25.46
C TYR A 15 -7.23 13.99 -26.05
N TRP A 16 -7.52 12.89 -25.35
CA TRP A 16 -8.52 11.90 -25.80
C TRP A 16 -9.94 12.47 -25.87
N LEU A 17 -10.31 13.33 -24.91
CA LEU A 17 -11.62 13.99 -24.91
C LEU A 17 -11.74 15.00 -26.07
N ASP A 18 -10.65 15.71 -26.38
CA ASP A 18 -10.59 16.65 -27.51
C ASP A 18 -10.72 15.90 -28.87
N GLU A 19 -10.02 14.78 -29.03
CA GLU A 19 -10.09 13.95 -30.24
C GLU A 19 -11.48 13.34 -30.46
N ALA A 20 -12.17 12.97 -29.38
CA ALA A 20 -13.48 12.33 -29.44
C ALA A 20 -14.58 13.25 -29.99
N GLN A 21 -14.34 14.57 -30.11
CA GLN A 21 -15.27 15.57 -30.65
C GLN A 21 -16.71 15.41 -30.13
N ILE A 22 -16.85 15.21 -28.82
CA ILE A 22 -18.13 14.80 -28.24
C ILE A 22 -19.09 15.99 -28.24
N LYS A 23 -20.23 15.83 -28.94
CA LYS A 23 -21.29 16.84 -29.09
C LYS A 23 -22.39 16.77 -28.01
N ASN A 24 -22.30 15.79 -27.12
CA ASN A 24 -23.28 15.53 -26.06
C ASN A 24 -22.64 15.78 -24.70
N LYS A 25 -23.48 15.90 -23.66
CA LYS A 25 -23.01 15.92 -22.27
C LYS A 25 -22.19 14.68 -21.92
N VAL A 26 -21.04 14.89 -21.30
CA VAL A 26 -20.12 13.83 -20.85
C VAL A 26 -20.01 13.89 -19.34
N VAL A 27 -20.18 12.74 -18.69
CA VAL A 27 -19.94 12.58 -17.25
C VAL A 27 -18.68 11.74 -17.07
N ILE A 28 -17.65 12.33 -16.47
CA ILE A 28 -16.41 11.65 -16.10
C ILE A 28 -16.43 11.43 -14.60
N ILE A 29 -16.30 10.18 -14.19
CA ILE A 29 -16.19 9.80 -12.78
C ILE A 29 -14.81 9.17 -12.58
N LEU A 30 -14.00 9.78 -11.73
CA LEU A 30 -12.66 9.36 -11.39
C LEU A 30 -12.65 8.95 -9.93
N ASP A 31 -12.58 7.64 -9.68
CA ASP A 31 -12.37 7.12 -8.34
C ASP A 31 -10.95 6.58 -8.19
N THR A 32 -10.06 7.47 -7.78
CA THR A 32 -8.63 7.20 -7.59
C THR A 32 -8.04 8.27 -6.67
N CYS A 33 -6.90 7.96 -6.06
CA CYS A 33 -6.11 8.93 -5.32
C CYS A 33 -5.83 10.15 -6.20
N LYS A 34 -5.99 11.34 -5.62
CA LYS A 34 -5.71 12.65 -6.26
C LYS A 34 -6.47 12.85 -7.57
N SER A 35 -7.63 12.23 -7.72
CA SER A 35 -8.48 12.35 -8.92
C SER A 35 -8.88 13.80 -9.22
N GLU A 36 -8.96 14.68 -8.22
CA GLU A 36 -9.25 16.10 -8.43
C GLU A 36 -8.18 16.80 -9.29
N SER A 37 -6.93 16.31 -9.30
CA SER A 37 -5.86 16.88 -10.13
C SER A 37 -6.16 16.88 -11.63
N PHE A 38 -7.10 16.04 -12.08
CA PHE A 38 -7.56 15.98 -13.47
C PHE A 38 -8.47 17.16 -13.84
N VAL A 39 -9.19 17.74 -12.88
CA VAL A 39 -10.21 18.78 -13.12
C VAL A 39 -9.62 19.99 -13.85
N SER A 40 -8.52 20.53 -13.31
CA SER A 40 -7.88 21.74 -13.86
C SER A 40 -7.27 21.53 -15.25
N SER A 41 -6.85 20.29 -15.56
CA SER A 41 -6.24 19.95 -16.86
C SER A 41 -7.29 19.77 -17.94
N ILE A 42 -8.43 19.17 -17.60
CA ILE A 42 -9.49 18.86 -18.56
C ILE A 42 -10.33 20.11 -18.91
N LYS A 43 -10.47 21.07 -17.98
CA LYS A 43 -11.28 22.27 -18.20
C LYS A 43 -10.64 23.37 -19.05
N LYS A 44 -9.39 23.25 -19.50
CA LYS A 44 -8.72 24.30 -20.30
C LYS A 44 -9.44 24.66 -21.60
N ASN A 45 -10.37 23.83 -22.08
CA ASN A 45 -11.03 23.98 -23.38
C ASN A 45 -12.49 24.50 -23.34
N ASN A 46 -12.98 25.04 -22.21
CA ASN A 46 -14.31 25.67 -22.09
C ASN A 46 -15.49 24.80 -22.59
N ASN A 47 -15.57 23.56 -22.14
CA ASN A 47 -16.67 22.66 -22.53
C ASN A 47 -17.74 22.62 -21.42
N ASP A 48 -18.77 23.46 -21.53
CA ASP A 48 -19.90 23.54 -20.59
C ASP A 48 -20.72 22.23 -20.51
N ASP A 49 -20.49 21.31 -21.45
CA ASP A 49 -21.13 19.99 -21.51
C ASP A 49 -20.41 18.91 -20.69
N LEU A 50 -19.33 19.26 -19.99
CA LEU A 50 -18.56 18.31 -19.19
C LEU A 50 -18.89 18.38 -17.70
N ILE A 51 -19.20 17.21 -17.13
CA ILE A 51 -19.33 17.02 -15.68
C ILE A 51 -18.21 16.11 -15.21
N ILE A 52 -17.42 16.58 -14.25
CA ILE A 52 -16.34 15.81 -13.63
C ILE A 52 -16.70 15.53 -12.17
N ILE A 53 -16.62 14.27 -11.79
CA ILE A 53 -16.70 13.82 -10.41
C ILE A 53 -15.36 13.17 -10.07
N ALA A 54 -14.66 13.72 -9.09
CA ALA A 54 -13.44 13.18 -8.53
C ALA A 54 -13.72 12.69 -7.12
N SER A 55 -13.24 11.50 -6.76
CA SER A 55 -13.49 10.94 -5.43
C SER A 55 -12.59 11.49 -4.33
N ALA A 56 -11.46 12.10 -4.68
CA ALA A 56 -10.46 12.56 -3.72
C ALA A 56 -9.54 13.65 -4.30
N TYR A 57 -9.26 14.68 -3.49
CA TYR A 57 -8.05 15.50 -3.64
C TYR A 57 -6.81 14.77 -3.10
N GLU A 58 -7.04 13.90 -2.13
CA GLU A 58 -6.04 13.18 -1.35
C GLU A 58 -5.98 11.68 -1.72
N GLU A 59 -5.59 10.82 -0.78
CA GLU A 59 -5.66 9.37 -0.97
C GLU A 59 -7.11 8.88 -0.99
N ALA A 60 -7.41 7.98 -1.94
CA ALA A 60 -8.72 7.35 -2.04
C ALA A 60 -8.78 6.07 -1.20
N TYR A 61 -9.92 5.84 -0.56
CA TYR A 61 -10.17 4.72 0.31
C TYR A 61 -11.06 3.70 -0.41
N PHE A 62 -10.58 2.47 -0.47
CA PHE A 62 -11.28 1.31 -1.03
C PHE A 62 -11.33 0.20 0.02
N ILE A 63 -11.77 0.55 1.23
CA ILE A 63 -11.71 -0.32 2.40
C ILE A 63 -12.58 -1.57 2.17
N ASN A 64 -12.11 -2.72 2.69
CA ASN A 64 -12.81 -4.00 2.62
C ASN A 64 -13.13 -4.38 1.17
N GLN A 65 -12.10 -4.39 0.31
CA GLN A 65 -12.20 -4.73 -1.11
C GLN A 65 -13.13 -3.79 -1.89
N GLY A 66 -13.12 -2.50 -1.55
CA GLY A 66 -13.94 -1.49 -2.22
C GLY A 66 -15.41 -1.44 -1.78
N LEU A 67 -15.85 -2.29 -0.84
CA LEU A 67 -17.19 -2.23 -0.26
C LEU A 67 -17.46 -0.91 0.50
N LEU A 68 -16.39 -0.24 0.92
CA LEU A 68 -16.43 1.07 1.54
C LEU A 68 -15.55 2.01 0.72
N SER A 69 -16.09 2.44 -0.42
CA SER A 69 -15.44 3.36 -1.37
C SER A 69 -16.43 4.38 -1.90
N PHE A 70 -15.93 5.50 -2.42
CA PHE A 70 -16.76 6.49 -3.06
C PHE A 70 -17.61 5.88 -4.19
N SER A 71 -17.00 5.13 -5.11
CA SER A 71 -17.70 4.47 -6.23
C SER A 71 -18.79 3.54 -5.75
N TYR A 72 -18.54 2.76 -4.69
CA TYR A 72 -19.55 1.85 -4.16
C TYR A 72 -20.80 2.61 -3.70
N PHE A 73 -20.63 3.67 -2.90
CA PHE A 73 -21.77 4.47 -2.45
C PHE A 73 -22.42 5.23 -3.61
N PHE A 74 -21.62 5.77 -4.53
CA PHE A 74 -22.10 6.53 -5.67
C PHE A 74 -22.98 5.65 -6.59
N TRP A 75 -22.45 4.53 -7.07
CA TRP A 75 -23.18 3.64 -7.99
C TRP A 75 -24.38 2.99 -7.31
N ARG A 76 -24.31 2.70 -6.01
CA ARG A 76 -25.48 2.26 -5.24
C ARG A 76 -26.61 3.28 -5.28
N ASN A 77 -26.32 4.56 -5.07
CA ASN A 77 -27.35 5.60 -5.11
C ASN A 77 -27.96 5.73 -6.51
N ILE A 78 -27.14 5.64 -7.56
CA ILE A 78 -27.62 5.58 -8.96
C ILE A 78 -28.55 4.39 -9.19
N LEU A 79 -28.16 3.19 -8.74
CA LEU A 79 -28.98 1.96 -8.85
C LEU A 79 -30.31 2.06 -8.08
N HIS A 80 -30.37 2.90 -7.04
CA HIS A 80 -31.60 3.19 -6.30
C HIS A 80 -32.41 4.34 -6.92
N GLY A 81 -32.11 4.72 -8.17
CA GLY A 81 -32.86 5.71 -8.92
C GLY A 81 -32.57 7.16 -8.52
N GLN A 82 -31.50 7.41 -7.76
CA GLN A 82 -31.09 8.79 -7.48
C GLN A 82 -30.41 9.41 -8.70
N ASN A 83 -30.60 10.72 -8.85
CA ASN A 83 -29.85 11.50 -9.84
C ASN A 83 -28.38 11.64 -9.44
N LEU A 84 -27.58 12.14 -10.39
CA LEU A 84 -26.15 12.34 -10.29
C LEU A 84 -25.75 13.16 -9.06
N LYS A 85 -26.38 14.32 -8.87
CA LYS A 85 -26.13 15.22 -7.73
C LYS A 85 -26.40 14.56 -6.38
N ASN A 86 -27.54 13.92 -6.23
CA ASN A 86 -27.92 13.27 -4.97
C ASN A 86 -27.01 12.07 -4.68
N SER A 87 -26.66 11.30 -5.72
CA SER A 87 -25.72 10.19 -5.61
C SER A 87 -24.33 10.66 -5.18
N PHE A 88 -23.85 11.77 -5.73
CA PHE A 88 -22.61 12.42 -5.32
C PHE A 88 -22.67 12.87 -3.85
N ILE A 89 -23.70 13.63 -3.45
CA ILE A 89 -23.83 14.15 -2.08
C ILE A 89 -23.83 12.99 -1.06
N ASN A 90 -24.61 11.94 -1.33
CA ASN A 90 -24.71 10.79 -0.43
C ASN A 90 -23.40 9.99 -0.37
N ALA A 91 -22.72 9.80 -1.51
CA ALA A 91 -21.43 9.13 -1.56
C ALA A 91 -20.34 9.94 -0.85
N ASN A 92 -20.30 11.25 -1.06
CA ASN A 92 -19.38 12.17 -0.39
C ASN A 92 -19.59 12.14 1.13
N GLY A 93 -20.82 12.31 1.60
CA GLY A 93 -21.10 12.24 3.04
C GLY A 93 -20.78 10.88 3.66
N SER A 94 -21.00 9.77 2.92
CA SER A 94 -20.66 8.43 3.40
C SER A 94 -19.14 8.26 3.55
N ILE A 95 -18.36 8.67 2.55
CA ILE A 95 -16.89 8.52 2.61
C ILE A 95 -16.27 9.51 3.59
N GLU A 96 -16.79 10.74 3.70
CA GLU A 96 -16.37 11.72 4.70
C GLU A 96 -16.59 11.18 6.12
N ASN A 97 -17.75 10.56 6.38
CA ASN A 97 -18.03 9.93 7.67
C ASN A 97 -17.13 8.73 7.96
N ILE A 98 -16.93 7.83 6.99
CA ILE A 98 -16.06 6.65 7.16
C ILE A 98 -14.61 7.04 7.39
N THR A 99 -14.16 8.08 6.69
CA THR A 99 -12.76 8.52 6.75
C THR A 99 -12.52 9.62 7.76
N ASN A 100 -13.53 10.05 8.52
CA ASN A 100 -13.45 11.18 9.46
C ASN A 100 -12.91 12.47 8.79
N GLY A 101 -13.44 12.79 7.61
CA GLY A 101 -13.07 13.96 6.83
C GLY A 101 -11.72 13.85 6.10
N LEU A 102 -11.10 12.67 6.10
CA LEU A 102 -9.82 12.50 5.42
C LEU A 102 -9.95 12.33 3.93
N GLN A 103 -11.11 11.94 3.39
CA GLN A 103 -11.38 11.90 1.95
C GLN A 103 -12.60 12.77 1.64
N THR A 104 -12.46 13.68 0.69
CA THR A 104 -13.53 14.54 0.20
C THR A 104 -13.62 14.43 -1.32
N ALA A 105 -14.82 14.12 -1.81
CA ALA A 105 -15.11 14.09 -3.23
C ALA A 105 -15.44 15.48 -3.76
N PHE A 106 -15.16 15.69 -5.04
CA PHE A 106 -15.37 16.93 -5.75
C PHE A 106 -16.25 16.69 -6.99
N MET A 107 -17.19 17.60 -7.25
CA MET A 107 -18.06 17.56 -8.44
C MET A 107 -18.13 18.93 -9.09
N GLU A 108 -17.97 18.97 -10.41
CA GLU A 108 -18.08 20.20 -11.18
C GLU A 108 -18.74 19.98 -12.56
N PRO A 109 -19.78 20.77 -12.92
CA PRO A 109 -20.48 21.72 -12.06
C PRO A 109 -21.33 21.02 -10.96
N PRO A 110 -21.48 21.62 -9.77
CA PRO A 110 -22.05 20.98 -8.57
C PRO A 110 -23.59 20.81 -8.59
N THR A 111 -24.26 21.25 -9.65
CA THR A 111 -25.72 21.44 -9.66
C THR A 111 -26.47 20.56 -10.66
N GLU A 112 -25.79 19.65 -11.36
CA GLU A 112 -26.39 18.89 -12.45
C GLU A 112 -27.26 17.73 -11.97
N THR A 113 -28.57 17.86 -12.18
CA THR A 113 -29.57 16.81 -11.91
C THR A 113 -29.78 15.96 -13.16
N ILE A 114 -28.79 15.12 -13.46
CA ILE A 114 -28.83 14.16 -14.58
C ILE A 114 -29.06 12.75 -14.01
N ASN A 115 -29.84 11.91 -14.70
CA ASN A 115 -29.93 10.49 -14.37
C ASN A 115 -28.95 9.71 -15.25
N ILE A 116 -28.19 8.80 -14.65
CA ILE A 116 -27.39 7.82 -15.39
C ILE A 116 -28.25 6.59 -15.61
N GLY A 117 -28.57 6.29 -16.87
CA GLY A 117 -29.43 5.16 -17.23
C GLY A 117 -30.92 5.41 -16.98
N ASP A 118 -31.72 4.33 -17.08
CA ASP A 118 -33.13 4.33 -16.73
C ASP A 118 -33.26 4.00 -15.23
N PRO A 119 -33.79 4.90 -14.39
CA PRO A 119 -33.93 4.67 -12.96
C PRO A 119 -35.06 3.66 -12.70
N THR A 120 -34.82 2.38 -12.97
CA THR A 120 -35.65 1.32 -12.41
C THR A 120 -35.38 1.24 -10.92
N LEU A 121 -36.40 1.53 -10.10
CA LEU A 121 -36.34 1.39 -8.65
C LEU A 121 -36.13 -0.08 -8.28
N LEU A 122 -34.87 -0.46 -8.01
CA LEU A 122 -34.59 -1.64 -7.22
C LEU A 122 -34.80 -1.23 -5.76
N GLU A 123 -35.94 -1.60 -5.17
CA GLU A 123 -36.26 -1.37 -3.76
C GLU A 123 -35.42 -2.27 -2.84
N PHE A 124 -34.10 -2.11 -2.84
CA PHE A 124 -33.23 -2.75 -1.84
C PHE A 124 -32.83 -1.70 -0.81
N LYS A 125 -33.58 -1.60 0.28
CA LYS A 125 -33.21 -0.75 1.40
C LYS A 125 -32.05 -1.41 2.19
N PRO A 126 -30.99 -0.67 2.58
CA PRO A 126 -29.98 -1.22 3.48
C PRO A 126 -30.57 -1.60 4.84
N PRO A 127 -30.00 -2.61 5.52
CA PRO A 127 -30.51 -3.07 6.81
C PRO A 127 -30.43 -1.97 7.87
N GLU A 128 -31.45 -1.85 8.73
CA GLU A 128 -31.55 -0.77 9.70
C GLU A 128 -30.97 -1.17 11.06
N ILE A 129 -30.03 -0.35 11.57
CA ILE A 129 -29.50 -0.47 12.93
C ILE A 129 -30.52 0.15 13.88
N GLU A 130 -31.18 -0.67 14.71
CA GLU A 130 -32.17 -0.21 15.69
C GLU A 130 -31.50 0.45 16.89
N SER A 131 -30.39 -0.13 17.38
CA SER A 131 -29.60 0.47 18.44
C SER A 131 -28.15 0.01 18.44
N LEU A 132 -27.27 0.91 18.90
CA LEU A 132 -25.84 0.68 19.11
C LEU A 132 -25.47 1.18 20.51
N THR A 133 -24.86 0.32 21.33
CA THR A 133 -24.32 0.70 22.64
C THR A 133 -22.89 0.18 22.83
N PHE A 134 -22.13 0.90 23.65
CA PHE A 134 -20.80 0.52 24.07
C PHE A 134 -20.61 0.76 25.56
N GLU A 135 -20.61 -0.32 26.33
CA GLU A 135 -20.54 -0.28 27.79
C GLU A 135 -19.55 -1.32 28.29
N SER A 136 -18.64 -0.95 29.20
CA SER A 136 -17.65 -1.87 29.77
C SER A 136 -16.87 -2.66 28.70
N SER A 137 -16.51 -1.98 27.60
CA SER A 137 -15.87 -2.58 26.44
C SER A 137 -16.70 -3.63 25.70
N LEU A 138 -18.03 -3.65 25.86
CA LEU A 138 -18.92 -4.53 25.11
C LEU A 138 -19.67 -3.72 24.05
N ILE A 139 -19.41 -4.02 22.78
CA ILE A 139 -20.18 -3.51 21.64
C ILE A 139 -21.45 -4.34 21.54
N THR A 140 -22.60 -3.69 21.55
CA THR A 140 -23.91 -4.31 21.32
C THR A 140 -24.63 -3.60 20.18
N VAL A 141 -25.01 -4.37 19.16
CA VAL A 141 -25.75 -3.90 17.99
C VAL A 141 -27.07 -4.66 17.91
N LYS A 142 -28.19 -3.95 17.81
CA LYS A 142 -29.50 -4.53 17.55
C LYS A 142 -29.95 -4.13 16.15
N ILE A 143 -30.32 -5.12 15.34
CA ILE A 143 -30.88 -4.93 14.00
C ILE A 143 -32.40 -4.91 14.10
N LYS A 144 -33.04 -4.06 13.29
CA LYS A 144 -34.48 -3.96 13.19
C LYS A 144 -35.12 -5.29 12.77
N ASP A 145 -36.26 -5.61 13.38
CA ASP A 145 -36.94 -6.90 13.21
C ASP A 145 -37.20 -7.29 11.75
N SER A 146 -37.50 -6.31 10.87
CA SER A 146 -37.74 -6.56 9.44
C SER A 146 -36.54 -7.13 8.70
N ASP A 147 -35.32 -6.90 9.20
CA ASP A 147 -34.08 -7.14 8.46
C ASP A 147 -33.27 -8.30 9.05
N ILE A 148 -33.68 -8.87 10.19
CA ILE A 148 -32.91 -9.87 10.95
C ILE A 148 -32.51 -11.11 10.11
N ASN A 149 -33.40 -11.54 9.21
CA ASN A 149 -33.24 -12.76 8.43
C ASN A 149 -32.36 -12.57 7.18
N ILE A 150 -32.06 -11.32 6.81
CA ILE A 150 -31.26 -11.01 5.63
C ILE A 150 -29.83 -10.61 5.98
N ILE A 151 -29.45 -10.56 7.26
CA ILE A 151 -28.10 -10.12 7.65
C ILE A 151 -27.05 -11.20 7.35
N GLU A 152 -26.07 -10.83 6.53
CA GLU A 152 -24.90 -11.64 6.18
C GLU A 152 -23.77 -11.42 7.20
N ARG A 153 -23.46 -10.15 7.53
CA ARG A 153 -22.30 -9.79 8.36
C ARG A 153 -22.53 -8.53 9.18
N VAL A 154 -22.03 -8.52 10.42
CA VAL A 154 -21.94 -7.32 11.26
C VAL A 154 -20.52 -7.20 11.78
N TRP A 155 -19.85 -6.07 11.52
CA TRP A 155 -18.47 -5.84 11.95
C TRP A 155 -18.24 -4.39 12.37
N ALA A 156 -17.26 -4.18 13.25
CA ALA A 156 -16.77 -2.87 13.62
C ALA A 156 -15.47 -2.60 12.85
N LEU A 157 -15.40 -1.47 12.15
CA LEU A 157 -14.17 -0.94 11.57
C LEU A 157 -13.47 -0.05 12.60
N ILE A 158 -12.17 -0.19 12.76
CA ILE A 158 -11.35 0.59 13.68
C ILE A 158 -10.61 1.67 12.87
N ILE A 159 -10.88 2.94 13.18
CA ILE A 159 -10.29 4.08 12.49
C ILE A 159 -9.50 4.92 13.49
N PRO A 160 -8.17 5.05 13.35
CA PRO A 160 -7.37 5.92 14.21
C PRO A 160 -7.84 7.39 14.08
N ASN A 161 -7.93 8.12 15.20
CA ASN A 161 -8.48 9.49 15.23
C ASN A 161 -7.64 10.50 14.42
N GLU A 162 -6.37 10.20 14.19
CA GLU A 162 -5.43 11.05 13.44
C GLU A 162 -4.85 10.35 12.20
N PHE A 163 -5.54 9.34 11.67
CA PHE A 163 -5.10 8.73 10.44
C PHE A 163 -5.00 9.82 9.37
N LYS A 164 -3.89 9.89 8.65
CA LYS A 164 -3.84 10.46 7.31
C LYS A 164 -3.24 9.33 6.51
N GLY A 165 -3.88 8.96 5.39
CA GLY A 165 -3.26 8.03 4.45
C GLY A 165 -1.81 8.46 4.21
N MET A 166 -0.90 7.50 4.01
CA MET A 166 0.50 7.82 3.77
C MET A 166 0.60 8.89 2.69
N LYS A 167 1.41 9.92 2.92
CA LYS A 167 1.78 10.84 1.83
C LYS A 167 2.51 10.01 0.77
N ASN A 168 1.79 9.60 -0.28
CA ASN A 168 2.23 9.08 -1.58
C ASN A 168 1.36 7.92 -2.10
N GLU A 169 0.29 8.30 -2.81
CA GLU A 169 -0.26 7.73 -4.07
C GLU A 169 -0.80 6.29 -4.02
N SER A 170 -0.86 5.67 -2.85
CA SER A 170 -1.41 4.32 -2.71
C SER A 170 -2.76 4.35 -2.00
N PRO A 171 -3.83 3.84 -2.63
CA PRO A 171 -5.13 3.78 -2.00
C PRO A 171 -5.10 2.93 -0.73
N VAL A 172 -5.95 3.29 0.23
CA VAL A 172 -6.14 2.52 1.46
C VAL A 172 -7.16 1.41 1.18
N LEU A 173 -6.72 0.16 1.03
CA LEU A 173 -7.61 -0.95 0.64
C LEU A 173 -8.28 -1.66 1.81
N ASP A 174 -7.74 -1.50 3.02
CA ASP A 174 -8.34 -2.11 4.21
C ASP A 174 -7.97 -1.38 5.49
N LEU A 175 -8.83 -1.53 6.49
CA LEU A 175 -8.61 -1.06 7.85
C LEU A 175 -8.94 -2.19 8.83
N PRO A 176 -8.35 -2.18 10.04
CA PRO A 176 -8.60 -3.23 11.01
C PRO A 176 -10.09 -3.33 11.33
N SER A 177 -10.62 -4.54 11.32
CA SER A 177 -12.02 -4.79 11.64
C SER A 177 -12.18 -5.94 12.62
N ILE A 178 -13.31 -5.93 13.34
CA ILE A 178 -13.69 -6.98 14.28
C ILE A 178 -15.10 -7.42 13.95
N ASP A 179 -15.29 -8.70 13.64
CA ASP A 179 -16.63 -9.26 13.45
C ASP A 179 -17.38 -9.39 14.79
N LEU A 180 -18.64 -8.95 14.77
CA LEU A 180 -19.56 -9.13 15.89
C LEU A 180 -20.28 -10.48 15.75
N ILE A 181 -20.52 -11.11 16.89
CA ILE A 181 -21.10 -12.45 16.93
C ILE A 181 -22.59 -12.34 17.20
N LYS A 182 -23.41 -12.90 16.31
CA LYS A 182 -24.86 -13.03 16.49
C LYS A 182 -25.14 -13.83 17.77
N GLN A 183 -25.89 -13.24 18.68
CA GLN A 183 -26.29 -13.87 19.95
C GLN A 183 -27.66 -14.52 19.79
N ASN A 184 -28.71 -13.72 19.55
CA ASN A 184 -30.09 -14.15 19.34
C ASN A 184 -30.89 -13.00 18.70
N TYR A 185 -31.94 -13.30 17.93
CA TYR A 185 -32.95 -12.36 17.42
C TYR A 185 -32.42 -10.95 17.05
N GLY A 186 -31.57 -10.87 16.02
CA GLY A 186 -31.04 -9.58 15.54
C GLY A 186 -29.99 -8.91 16.42
N LEU A 187 -29.64 -9.50 17.56
CA LEU A 187 -28.64 -8.97 18.50
C LEU A 187 -27.25 -9.51 18.19
N TYR A 188 -26.30 -8.61 17.98
CA TYR A 188 -24.89 -8.90 17.74
C TYR A 188 -24.04 -8.29 18.86
N LYS A 189 -23.07 -9.07 19.37
CA LYS A 189 -22.20 -8.62 20.46
C LYS A 189 -20.76 -8.98 20.21
N LYS A 190 -19.87 -8.12 20.70
CA LYS A 190 -18.44 -8.40 20.79
C LYS A 190 -17.83 -7.62 21.94
N LYS A 191 -17.05 -8.31 22.78
CA LYS A 191 -16.17 -7.61 23.71
C LYS A 191 -15.05 -6.96 22.90
N TYR A 192 -15.03 -5.64 22.88
CA TYR A 192 -13.93 -4.87 22.40
C TYR A 192 -12.73 -5.11 23.32
N PHE A 193 -11.72 -5.71 22.75
CA PHE A 193 -10.35 -5.61 23.23
C PHE A 193 -9.66 -4.78 22.16
N ASP A 194 -8.89 -3.77 22.56
CA ASP A 194 -8.00 -3.09 21.63
C ASP A 194 -6.96 -4.12 21.16
N PRO A 195 -7.17 -4.78 20.00
CA PRO A 195 -6.34 -5.92 19.61
C PRO A 195 -4.91 -5.52 19.30
N TYR A 196 -4.71 -4.21 19.14
CA TYR A 196 -3.53 -3.64 18.56
C TYR A 196 -2.84 -2.69 19.54
N ASN A 197 -3.46 -2.34 20.67
CA ASN A 197 -2.91 -1.39 21.62
C ASN A 197 -2.59 -0.04 20.93
N ILE A 198 -3.61 0.51 20.24
CA ILE A 198 -3.59 1.72 19.39
C ILE A 198 -2.85 2.86 20.08
N GLY A 199 -2.88 2.87 21.41
CA GLY A 199 -2.17 3.83 22.25
C GLY A 199 -2.82 5.21 22.26
N ASN A 200 -3.73 5.45 21.31
CA ASN A 200 -4.42 6.70 21.04
C ASN A 200 -5.93 6.48 20.92
N ASP A 201 -6.66 7.58 21.05
CA ASP A 201 -8.10 7.62 20.80
C ASP A 201 -8.39 7.25 19.35
N HIS A 202 -9.50 6.58 19.13
CA HIS A 202 -9.90 6.08 17.81
C HIS A 202 -11.41 5.91 17.75
N PHE A 203 -11.92 5.62 16.56
CA PHE A 203 -13.33 5.42 16.32
C PHE A 203 -13.63 3.97 15.98
N LEU A 204 -14.82 3.53 16.39
CA LEU A 204 -15.44 2.34 15.83
C LEU A 204 -16.62 2.76 14.96
N ILE A 205 -16.65 2.27 13.72
CA ILE A 205 -17.81 2.41 12.84
C ILE A 205 -18.42 1.04 12.60
N ILE A 206 -19.67 0.86 12.99
CA ILE A 206 -20.39 -0.40 12.81
C ILE A 206 -20.96 -0.48 11.42
N HIS A 207 -20.72 -1.61 10.77
CA HIS A 207 -21.24 -1.94 9.47
C HIS A 207 -22.13 -3.18 9.55
N VAL A 208 -23.24 -3.14 8.83
CA VAL A 208 -24.17 -4.26 8.71
C VAL A 208 -24.40 -4.52 7.23
N LYS A 209 -24.01 -5.71 6.76
CA LYS A 209 -24.21 -6.16 5.38
C LYS A 209 -25.32 -7.20 5.34
N ASP A 210 -26.26 -7.05 4.42
CA ASP A 210 -27.26 -8.07 4.10
C ASP A 210 -26.80 -9.02 2.97
N ILE A 211 -27.55 -10.10 2.76
CA ILE A 211 -27.28 -11.12 1.72
C ILE A 211 -27.40 -10.60 0.28
N TYR A 212 -27.98 -9.41 0.08
CA TYR A 212 -28.06 -8.73 -1.21
C TYR A 212 -26.89 -7.75 -1.42
N GLY A 213 -25.97 -7.68 -0.46
CA GLY A 213 -24.83 -6.78 -0.49
C GLY A 213 -25.14 -5.38 0.04
N GLN A 214 -26.30 -5.12 0.64
CA GLN A 214 -26.65 -3.82 1.18
C GLN A 214 -25.94 -3.56 2.50
N ILE A 215 -25.26 -2.41 2.60
CA ILE A 215 -24.50 -2.01 3.78
C ILE A 215 -25.14 -0.79 4.44
N SER A 216 -25.39 -0.88 5.75
CA SER A 216 -25.62 0.28 6.60
C SER A 216 -24.43 0.56 7.50
N ILE A 217 -24.31 1.82 7.93
CA ILE A 217 -23.17 2.38 8.64
C ILE A 217 -23.73 3.10 9.87
N SER A 218 -23.10 2.94 11.03
CA SER A 218 -23.43 3.71 12.24
C SER A 218 -22.74 5.05 12.28
N GLU A 219 -23.21 5.94 13.16
CA GLU A 219 -22.40 7.07 13.62
C GLU A 219 -21.07 6.58 14.25
N PRO A 220 -19.98 7.36 14.16
CA PRO A 220 -18.70 7.01 14.78
C PRO A 220 -18.80 6.93 16.31
N LEU A 221 -18.38 5.79 16.87
CA LEU A 221 -18.26 5.60 18.30
C LEU A 221 -16.83 5.92 18.76
N HIS A 222 -16.66 6.99 19.53
CA HIS A 222 -15.36 7.38 20.08
C HIS A 222 -14.90 6.45 21.20
N ILE A 223 -13.69 5.91 21.07
CA ILE A 223 -13.03 5.09 22.08
C ILE A 223 -11.87 5.86 22.68
N GLN A 224 -11.94 6.10 23.99
CA GLN A 224 -10.91 6.76 24.78
C GLN A 224 -9.99 5.71 25.43
N VAL A 225 -8.69 5.78 25.16
CA VAL A 225 -7.72 4.80 25.68
C VAL A 225 -7.08 5.31 26.98
N THR A 226 -7.43 4.70 28.12
CA THR A 226 -7.06 5.17 29.48
C THR A 226 -5.79 4.54 30.07
N ASN A 227 -5.39 3.33 29.66
CA ASN A 227 -4.17 2.66 30.13
C ASN A 227 -3.18 2.48 28.96
N ARG A 228 -2.39 3.51 28.69
CA ARG A 228 -1.43 3.55 27.57
C ARG A 228 -0.11 2.88 27.99
N ASN A 229 0.30 1.81 27.31
CA ASN A 229 1.73 1.54 27.21
C ASN A 229 2.29 2.53 26.18
N ARG A 230 3.32 3.29 26.57
CA ARG A 230 3.86 4.37 25.71
C ARG A 230 4.97 3.83 24.81
N ARG A 231 5.08 4.42 23.63
CA ARG A 231 6.15 4.16 22.66
C ARG A 231 6.79 5.48 22.31
N LYS A 232 8.11 5.51 22.34
CA LYS A 232 8.88 6.74 22.15
C LYS A 232 9.76 6.63 20.93
N ALA A 233 9.77 7.66 20.08
CA ALA A 233 10.68 7.74 18.96
C ALA A 233 11.64 8.94 19.12
N VAL A 234 12.92 8.68 18.89
CA VAL A 234 13.95 9.71 18.78
C VAL A 234 14.52 9.63 17.37
N ILE A 235 14.18 10.61 16.54
CA ILE A 235 14.65 10.73 15.17
C ILE A 235 15.81 11.73 15.13
N ILE A 236 16.94 11.31 14.59
CA ILE A 236 18.13 12.13 14.40
C ILE A 236 18.36 12.19 12.89
N ALA A 237 18.17 13.37 12.31
CA ALA A 237 18.32 13.56 10.87
C ALA A 237 19.17 14.78 10.59
N THR A 238 20.29 14.61 9.91
CA THR A 238 21.15 15.72 9.49
C THR A 238 21.25 15.74 7.98
N ALA A 239 21.36 16.92 7.40
CA ALA A 239 21.59 17.08 5.97
C ALA A 239 22.69 18.14 5.74
N PRO A 240 23.39 18.14 4.60
CA PRO A 240 24.45 19.11 4.34
C PRO A 240 23.88 20.52 4.14
N ASP A 241 24.55 21.57 4.60
CA ASP A 241 24.06 22.97 4.51
C ASP A 241 24.02 23.53 3.06
N ASN A 242 24.20 22.68 2.04
CA ASN A 242 24.19 23.06 0.61
C ASN A 242 22.78 23.16 0.01
N GLY A 243 21.74 22.80 0.78
CA GLY A 243 20.33 22.87 0.34
C GLY A 243 19.78 21.56 -0.26
N GLU A 244 20.61 20.52 -0.38
CA GLU A 244 20.20 19.18 -0.83
C GLU A 244 19.65 18.40 0.37
N HIS A 245 18.34 18.53 0.61
CA HIS A 245 17.66 17.95 1.79
C HIS A 245 16.53 16.98 1.43
N SER A 246 16.19 16.89 0.14
CA SER A 246 15.01 16.18 -0.38
C SER A 246 14.98 14.70 0.06
N GLU A 247 16.13 14.04 0.07
CA GLU A 247 16.25 12.64 0.48
C GLU A 247 16.02 12.43 1.98
N VAL A 248 16.60 13.29 2.81
CA VAL A 248 16.50 13.22 4.27
C VAL A 248 15.07 13.55 4.69
N GLU A 249 14.46 14.58 4.11
CA GLU A 249 13.05 14.92 4.31
C GLU A 249 12.14 13.74 3.98
N ARG A 250 12.32 13.12 2.81
CA ARG A 250 11.53 11.97 2.37
C ARG A 250 11.68 10.78 3.33
N LYS A 251 12.89 10.50 3.82
CA LYS A 251 13.12 9.45 4.81
C LYS A 251 12.40 9.73 6.13
N ILE A 252 12.47 10.98 6.63
CA ILE A 252 11.75 11.40 7.83
C ILE A 252 10.23 11.26 7.64
N ASP A 253 9.69 11.65 6.47
CA ASP A 253 8.27 11.48 6.12
C ASP A 253 7.85 10.00 6.27
N TRP A 254 8.58 9.07 5.64
CA TRP A 254 8.27 7.64 5.72
C TRP A 254 8.32 7.09 7.15
N VAL A 255 9.33 7.48 7.93
CA VAL A 255 9.46 7.05 9.32
C VAL A 255 8.30 7.59 10.16
N TYR A 256 8.03 8.90 10.05
CA TYR A 256 6.98 9.57 10.80
C TYR A 256 5.60 8.99 10.50
N ASP A 257 5.24 8.87 9.22
CA ASP A 257 3.95 8.30 8.80
C ASP A 257 3.81 6.85 9.26
N ALA A 258 4.88 6.05 9.14
CA ALA A 258 4.90 4.67 9.60
C ALA A 258 4.64 4.57 11.11
N ILE A 259 5.41 5.26 11.95
CA ILE A 259 5.31 5.10 13.40
C ILE A 259 4.05 5.78 13.98
N ASN A 260 3.64 6.91 13.43
CA ASN A 260 2.40 7.57 13.80
C ASN A 260 1.20 6.66 13.51
N PHE A 261 1.21 6.00 12.35
CA PHE A 261 0.22 4.97 12.04
C PHE A 261 0.29 3.78 12.99
N GLN A 262 1.50 3.31 13.29
CA GLN A 262 1.75 2.18 14.19
C GLN A 262 1.59 2.55 15.69
N GLY A 263 0.86 3.63 16.02
CA GLY A 263 0.41 3.94 17.37
C GLY A 263 1.42 4.68 18.25
N TYR A 264 2.38 5.38 17.65
CA TYR A 264 3.19 6.37 18.38
C TYR A 264 2.40 7.67 18.55
N SER A 265 2.41 8.25 19.75
CA SER A 265 1.85 9.59 19.97
C SER A 265 2.80 10.66 19.45
N LYS A 266 2.26 11.74 18.87
CA LYS A 266 3.05 12.91 18.44
C LYS A 266 3.91 13.49 19.56
N ASP A 267 3.39 13.52 20.79
CA ASP A 267 4.11 14.02 21.96
C ASP A 267 5.31 13.14 22.34
N ASP A 268 5.32 11.89 21.87
CA ASP A 268 6.36 10.90 22.11
C ASP A 268 7.35 10.75 20.94
N ILE A 269 7.19 11.54 19.88
CA ILE A 269 8.12 11.58 18.75
C ILE A 269 8.96 12.86 18.86
N VAL A 270 10.27 12.70 19.00
CA VAL A 270 11.23 13.80 19.10
C VAL A 270 12.12 13.80 17.86
N LEU A 271 12.12 14.91 17.12
CA LEU A 271 13.01 15.13 15.97
C LEU A 271 14.16 16.06 16.35
N TYR A 272 15.40 15.60 16.16
CA TYR A 272 16.61 16.41 16.17
C TYR A 272 17.10 16.57 14.74
N SER A 273 17.10 17.80 14.23
CA SER A 273 17.50 18.07 12.86
C SER A 273 17.95 19.50 12.61
N ASN A 274 18.79 19.70 11.59
CA ASN A 274 19.10 21.02 11.03
C ASN A 274 18.15 21.43 9.90
N ILE A 275 17.28 20.53 9.43
CA ILE A 275 16.27 20.82 8.40
C ILE A 275 14.88 20.96 9.03
N SER A 276 14.04 21.79 8.41
CA SER A 276 12.66 21.99 8.85
C SER A 276 11.77 20.86 8.33
N PHE A 277 10.92 20.32 9.20
CA PHE A 277 9.99 19.26 8.86
C PHE A 277 8.62 19.60 9.44
N ALA A 278 7.54 19.38 8.70
CA ALA A 278 6.17 19.49 9.21
C ALA A 278 5.52 18.11 9.11
N PRO A 279 4.95 17.56 10.20
CA PRO A 279 4.35 18.32 11.30
C PRO A 279 5.20 18.47 12.59
N ILE A 280 6.39 17.88 12.68
CA ILE A 280 7.22 17.94 13.92
C ILE A 280 8.24 19.07 13.84
N ILE A 281 8.15 20.01 14.77
CA ILE A 281 9.15 21.08 14.90
C ILE A 281 10.50 20.46 15.35
N PRO A 282 11.57 20.56 14.53
CA PRO A 282 12.86 19.99 14.87
C PRO A 282 13.50 20.74 16.04
N ARG A 283 14.18 19.98 16.91
CA ARG A 283 15.06 20.52 17.95
C ARG A 283 16.47 20.64 17.41
N LYS A 284 17.18 21.68 17.85
CA LYS A 284 18.62 21.80 17.58
C LYS A 284 19.35 20.62 18.24
N LEU A 285 20.28 20.00 17.52
CA LEU A 285 21.09 18.90 18.03
C LEU A 285 22.05 19.39 19.12
N SER A 286 22.01 18.71 20.27
CA SER A 286 22.86 18.93 21.44
C SER A 286 23.06 17.56 22.10
N ILE A 287 24.31 17.15 22.37
CA ILE A 287 24.60 15.82 22.92
C ILE A 287 23.86 15.61 24.24
N ASN A 288 23.81 16.64 25.09
CA ASN A 288 23.12 16.55 26.38
C ASN A 288 21.61 16.42 26.21
N ASP A 289 21.00 17.18 25.31
CA ASP A 289 19.55 17.11 25.09
C ASP A 289 19.16 15.78 24.46
N LEU A 290 20.00 15.25 23.55
CA LEU A 290 19.81 13.94 22.95
C LEU A 290 19.92 12.83 24.01
N LYS A 291 20.95 12.89 24.87
CA LYS A 291 21.10 11.96 26.00
C LYS A 291 19.87 11.99 26.90
N GLN A 292 19.37 13.17 27.26
CA GLN A 292 18.16 13.30 28.07
C GLN A 292 16.93 12.75 27.35
N SER A 293 16.77 12.98 26.05
CA SER A 293 15.66 12.42 25.28
C SER A 293 15.70 10.88 25.23
N ILE A 294 16.88 10.26 25.18
CA ILE A 294 17.00 8.80 25.21
C ILE A 294 16.76 8.25 26.63
N LEU A 295 17.37 8.86 27.66
CA LEU A 295 17.34 8.33 29.03
C LEU A 295 16.07 8.70 29.82
N ASN A 296 15.35 9.76 29.43
CA ASN A 296 14.13 10.19 30.12
C ASN A 296 12.95 9.31 29.73
N CYS A 297 12.95 8.12 30.33
CA CYS A 297 11.90 7.10 30.21
C CYS A 297 11.32 6.71 31.59
N LYS A 298 11.77 7.34 32.68
CA LYS A 298 11.56 6.89 34.07
C LYS A 298 10.14 7.09 34.61
N ASP A 299 9.39 8.06 34.08
CA ASP A 299 8.07 8.43 34.61
C ASP A 299 6.90 7.79 33.87
N SER A 300 7.18 6.90 32.90
CA SER A 300 6.13 6.26 32.12
C SER A 300 6.49 4.83 31.75
N LYS A 301 5.48 3.96 31.70
CA LYS A 301 5.60 2.57 31.25
C LYS A 301 5.85 2.55 29.72
N ILE A 302 7.07 2.89 29.33
CA ILE A 302 7.54 2.84 27.94
C ILE A 302 7.88 1.38 27.63
N GLU A 303 7.13 0.78 26.71
CA GLU A 303 7.33 -0.60 26.28
C GLU A 303 8.24 -0.71 25.05
N GLU A 304 8.42 0.39 24.31
CA GLU A 304 9.22 0.45 23.11
C GLU A 304 9.88 1.83 22.95
N ILE A 305 11.16 1.83 22.60
CA ILE A 305 11.88 3.02 22.16
C ILE A 305 12.52 2.75 20.79
N LEU A 306 12.21 3.62 19.83
CA LEU A 306 12.81 3.64 18.51
C LEU A 306 13.80 4.80 18.42
N ILE A 307 15.01 4.50 17.97
CA ILE A 307 16.02 5.48 17.61
C ILE A 307 16.28 5.33 16.11
N TYR A 308 15.91 6.33 15.32
CA TYR A 308 16.15 6.37 13.88
C TYR A 308 17.20 7.43 13.57
N MET A 309 18.22 7.07 12.80
CA MET A 309 19.33 7.95 12.42
C MET A 309 19.47 7.99 10.90
N THR A 310 19.55 9.18 10.29
CA THR A 310 19.78 9.34 8.84
C THR A 310 20.61 10.58 8.53
N GLY A 311 21.37 10.54 7.43
CA GLY A 311 22.15 11.67 6.91
C GLY A 311 23.26 12.17 7.85
N VAL A 312 23.63 11.36 8.85
CA VAL A 312 24.75 11.63 9.75
C VAL A 312 26.04 11.36 8.99
N GLU A 313 26.50 12.36 8.24
CA GLU A 313 27.85 12.36 7.68
C GLU A 313 28.87 12.71 8.77
N ASN A 314 30.13 12.32 8.55
CA ASN A 314 31.27 12.66 9.41
C ASN A 314 31.52 14.19 9.58
N ASN A 315 30.66 15.04 9.01
CA ASN A 315 30.77 16.49 8.96
C ASN A 315 29.66 17.26 9.72
N ALA A 316 28.78 16.60 10.48
CA ALA A 316 27.84 17.30 11.38
C ALA A 316 28.59 18.04 12.52
N PRO A 317 28.07 19.18 13.03
CA PRO A 317 28.90 20.25 13.61
C PRO A 317 29.49 19.92 14.99
N SER A 318 30.83 20.03 15.10
CA SER A 318 31.69 20.27 16.28
C SER A 318 31.57 19.42 17.56
N GLU A 319 30.49 18.68 17.78
CA GLU A 319 30.30 17.75 18.89
C GLU A 319 30.18 16.33 18.33
N PHE A 320 31.28 15.59 18.39
CA PHE A 320 31.38 14.24 17.82
C PHE A 320 30.41 13.29 18.53
N PHE A 321 29.36 12.83 17.84
CA PHE A 321 28.49 11.77 18.33
C PHE A 321 29.18 10.41 18.13
N ASP A 322 29.69 9.83 19.22
CA ASP A 322 30.35 8.52 19.20
C ASP A 322 29.37 7.38 19.52
N LEU A 323 29.43 6.30 18.74
CA LEU A 323 28.65 5.08 18.96
C LEU A 323 28.95 4.40 20.29
N LEU A 324 30.15 4.60 20.84
CA LEU A 324 30.47 4.15 22.19
C LEU A 324 29.65 4.90 23.26
N MET A 325 29.41 6.20 23.05
CA MET A 325 28.55 6.99 23.95
C MET A 325 27.10 6.52 23.85
N LEU A 326 26.61 6.29 22.63
CA LEU A 326 25.27 5.74 22.42
C LEU A 326 25.12 4.37 23.11
N ASP A 327 26.09 3.46 22.95
CA ASP A 327 26.06 2.14 23.61
C ASP A 327 25.94 2.25 25.14
N GLN A 328 26.69 3.19 25.75
CA GLN A 328 26.62 3.46 27.18
C GLN A 328 25.24 4.00 27.60
N TRP A 329 24.64 4.88 26.81
CA TRP A 329 23.31 5.40 27.12
C TRP A 329 22.24 4.31 26.98
N LEU A 330 22.35 3.44 25.97
CA LEU A 330 21.45 2.31 25.82
C LEU A 330 21.61 1.31 26.97
N ASP A 331 22.84 1.10 27.48
CA ASP A 331 23.07 0.28 28.68
C ASP A 331 22.41 0.88 29.92
N GLU A 332 22.51 2.20 30.10
CA GLU A 332 21.86 2.92 31.19
C GLU A 332 20.34 2.81 31.10
N LEU A 333 19.77 3.04 29.92
CA LEU A 333 18.33 2.94 29.69
C LEU A 333 17.80 1.54 30.01
N GLN A 334 18.50 0.52 29.53
CA GLN A 334 18.08 -0.87 29.66
C GLN A 334 18.15 -1.41 31.10
N LYS A 335 18.89 -0.75 32.00
CA LYS A 335 18.83 -1.05 33.45
C LYS A 335 17.49 -0.64 34.07
N THR A 336 16.75 0.25 33.42
CA THR A 336 15.53 0.87 33.97
C THR A 336 14.27 0.54 33.17
N MET A 337 14.42 0.12 31.92
CA MET A 337 13.33 -0.17 30.99
C MET A 337 13.17 -1.68 30.80
N GLU A 338 11.95 -2.19 30.98
CA GLU A 338 11.59 -3.60 30.69
C GLU A 338 11.21 -3.83 29.21
N GLY A 339 11.03 -2.74 28.45
CA GLY A 339 10.62 -2.75 27.04
C GLY A 339 11.74 -3.02 26.02
N THR A 340 11.39 -2.90 24.74
CA THR A 340 12.30 -3.16 23.60
C THR A 340 12.98 -1.88 23.13
N ILE A 341 14.28 -1.97 22.86
CA ILE A 341 15.07 -0.89 22.24
C ILE A 341 15.32 -1.25 20.78
N ILE A 342 14.93 -0.36 19.86
CA ILE A 342 15.12 -0.50 18.41
C ILE A 342 16.03 0.63 17.93
N LEU A 343 17.15 0.27 17.30
CA LEU A 343 18.07 1.21 16.69
C LEU A 343 18.12 0.94 15.19
N PHE A 344 17.63 1.89 14.40
CA PHE A 344 17.69 1.86 12.95
C PHE A 344 18.65 2.95 12.49
N ASN A 345 19.79 2.54 11.94
CA ASN A 345 20.78 3.47 11.39
C ASN A 345 20.81 3.42 9.86
N ASP A 346 20.42 4.54 9.27
CA ASP A 346 20.41 4.83 7.84
C ASP A 346 21.46 5.88 7.47
N SER A 347 22.67 5.73 8.00
CA SER A 347 23.83 6.57 7.68
C SER A 347 25.00 5.75 7.14
N VAL A 348 25.87 6.44 6.39
CA VAL A 348 27.11 5.90 5.84
C VAL A 348 28.12 5.60 6.96
N ASN A 349 28.96 4.57 6.78
CA ASN A 349 30.08 4.21 7.68
C ASN A 349 29.73 3.70 9.10
N PHE A 350 28.49 3.33 9.39
CA PHE A 350 28.11 2.79 10.70
C PHE A 350 28.62 1.35 10.96
N HIS A 351 29.02 0.65 9.89
CA HIS A 351 29.30 -0.78 9.91
C HIS A 351 30.49 -1.19 10.80
N SER A 352 31.60 -0.43 10.79
CA SER A 352 32.84 -0.82 11.50
C SER A 352 32.67 -0.97 13.03
N ASN A 353 31.59 -0.38 13.58
CA ASN A 353 31.38 -0.23 15.02
C ASN A 353 30.08 -0.89 15.54
N ILE A 354 29.24 -1.46 14.67
CA ILE A 354 27.96 -2.07 15.06
C ILE A 354 28.11 -3.26 16.03
N LYS A 355 29.29 -3.90 16.02
CA LYS A 355 29.65 -4.99 16.94
C LYS A 355 29.62 -4.57 18.42
N TYR A 356 29.87 -3.30 18.72
CA TYR A 356 29.89 -2.79 20.10
C TYR A 356 28.49 -2.69 20.71
N LEU A 357 27.47 -2.52 19.86
CA LEU A 357 26.08 -2.38 20.27
C LEU A 357 25.38 -3.72 20.57
N LYS A 358 26.09 -4.85 20.39
CA LYS A 358 25.61 -6.22 20.59
C LYS A 358 25.48 -6.59 22.09
N LYS A 359 24.51 -6.00 22.77
CA LYS A 359 24.08 -6.40 24.13
C LYS A 359 22.64 -6.90 24.12
N ASN A 360 22.18 -7.53 25.21
CA ASN A 360 20.89 -8.23 25.25
C ASN A 360 19.71 -7.26 24.95
N GLN A 361 18.56 -7.73 24.45
CA GLN A 361 17.29 -7.00 24.21
C GLN A 361 17.32 -5.73 23.31
N ARG A 362 18.22 -5.65 22.33
CA ARG A 362 18.21 -4.60 21.30
C ARG A 362 17.96 -5.18 19.91
N ILE A 363 17.18 -4.47 19.11
CA ILE A 363 17.01 -4.72 17.68
C ILE A 363 17.84 -3.68 16.93
N ILE A 364 18.82 -4.10 16.14
CA ILE A 364 19.70 -3.18 15.42
C ILE A 364 19.59 -3.44 13.93
N ILE A 365 19.24 -2.40 13.18
CA ILE A 365 19.09 -2.41 11.73
C ILE A 365 20.08 -1.39 11.16
N SER A 366 20.85 -1.79 10.15
CA SER A 366 21.77 -0.90 9.46
C SER A 366 21.67 -1.05 7.95
N THR A 367 21.58 0.07 7.24
CA THR A 367 21.41 0.12 5.77
C THR A 367 22.73 -0.01 5.00
N THR A 368 23.89 0.06 5.67
CA THR A 368 25.21 0.06 5.04
C THR A 368 26.11 -1.10 5.51
N SER A 369 26.90 -1.63 4.58
CA SER A 369 28.17 -2.30 4.88
C SER A 369 29.32 -1.35 4.56
N ASP A 370 30.56 -1.63 5.00
CA ASP A 370 31.75 -0.75 5.01
C ASP A 370 32.10 0.03 3.70
N THR A 371 31.35 -0.11 2.61
CA THR A 371 31.68 0.45 1.29
C THR A 371 30.51 1.12 0.54
N CYS A 372 29.36 1.37 1.19
CA CYS A 372 28.28 2.14 0.54
C CYS A 372 28.60 3.65 0.50
N MET A 373 28.46 4.28 -0.67
CA MET A 373 28.46 5.75 -0.82
C MET A 373 27.02 6.21 -1.05
N GLU A 374 26.59 7.25 -0.33
CA GLU A 374 25.29 7.91 -0.51
C GLU A 374 25.47 9.01 -1.61
N ILE A 375 24.67 8.98 -2.67
CA ILE A 375 24.60 10.01 -3.72
C ILE A 375 23.15 10.48 -3.85
N ASP A 376 23.02 11.80 -3.96
CA ASP A 376 21.80 12.60 -4.00
C ASP A 376 20.88 12.28 -5.20
N ILE A 377 19.57 12.23 -4.95
CA ILE A 377 18.53 11.92 -5.96
C ILE A 377 17.69 13.17 -6.22
N ASP A 378 18.31 14.17 -6.85
CA ASP A 378 17.69 15.48 -7.08
C ASP A 378 17.02 15.64 -8.46
N ASN A 379 16.64 14.55 -9.15
CA ASN A 379 15.99 14.64 -10.47
C ASN A 379 14.83 13.67 -10.71
N ILE A 380 14.08 13.28 -9.67
CA ILE A 380 12.87 12.47 -9.85
C ILE A 380 11.66 13.24 -9.32
N GLU A 381 11.05 14.07 -10.16
CA GLU A 381 9.68 14.51 -9.94
C GLU A 381 8.76 13.28 -9.92
N LYS A 382 8.36 12.89 -8.71
CA LYS A 382 7.40 11.83 -8.35
C LYS A 382 7.84 10.40 -8.71
N PRO A 383 7.84 9.44 -7.75
CA PRO A 383 8.19 8.07 -8.04
C PRO A 383 7.02 7.39 -8.76
N THR A 384 6.97 7.54 -10.08
CA THR A 384 6.18 6.65 -10.94
C THR A 384 6.75 5.24 -10.86
N PHE A 385 5.86 4.25 -10.89
CA PHE A 385 6.12 2.82 -10.69
C PHE A 385 6.90 2.15 -11.85
N GLU A 386 7.77 2.87 -12.57
CA GLU A 386 8.62 2.35 -13.66
C GLU A 386 10.12 2.34 -13.27
N LEU A 387 10.48 1.69 -12.15
CA LEU A 387 11.89 1.44 -11.79
C LEU A 387 12.65 0.64 -12.89
N THR A 388 11.95 -0.08 -13.75
CA THR A 388 12.55 -0.92 -14.79
C THR A 388 13.11 -0.15 -16.00
N LYS A 389 12.66 1.08 -16.26
CA LYS A 389 13.05 1.84 -17.45
C LYS A 389 14.30 2.70 -17.24
N LEU A 390 14.57 3.10 -15.99
CA LEU A 390 15.71 3.93 -15.64
C LEU A 390 17.05 3.16 -15.59
N CYS A 391 17.03 1.85 -15.35
CA CYS A 391 18.27 1.05 -15.28
C CYS A 391 18.85 0.63 -16.66
N ASN A 392 18.07 0.71 -17.75
CA ASN A 392 18.44 0.07 -19.02
C ASN A 392 18.95 1.03 -20.11
N ASN A 393 18.97 2.34 -19.88
CA ASN A 393 19.11 3.31 -20.99
C ASN A 393 20.31 4.27 -20.94
N THR A 394 21.30 4.05 -20.09
CA THR A 394 22.53 4.87 -20.12
C THR A 394 23.78 3.99 -20.26
N SER A 395 24.47 4.16 -21.37
CA SER A 395 25.79 3.59 -21.68
C SER A 395 26.93 4.26 -20.89
N SER A 396 26.64 4.77 -19.69
CA SER A 396 27.61 5.31 -18.74
C SER A 396 27.33 4.75 -17.35
N ASN A 397 28.37 4.18 -16.72
CA ASN A 397 28.40 3.61 -15.36
C ASN A 397 28.13 4.64 -14.23
N GLN A 398 27.18 5.56 -14.38
CA GLN A 398 27.05 6.72 -13.48
C GLN A 398 25.65 6.98 -12.92
N LEU A 399 24.68 6.11 -13.16
CA LEU A 399 23.33 6.20 -12.57
C LEU A 399 22.92 4.86 -11.96
N CYS A 400 23.78 4.29 -11.12
CA CYS A 400 23.32 3.27 -10.17
C CYS A 400 22.60 3.99 -9.03
N PHE A 401 21.29 3.77 -8.94
CA PHE A 401 20.47 4.22 -7.82
C PHE A 401 21.10 3.85 -6.48
N ASN A 402 21.10 4.81 -5.58
CA ASN A 402 21.68 4.72 -4.26
C ASN A 402 20.89 3.70 -3.40
N SER A 403 21.45 2.51 -3.18
CA SER A 403 20.74 1.36 -2.59
C SER A 403 20.32 1.56 -1.13
N CYS A 404 20.97 2.46 -0.41
CA CYS A 404 20.72 2.67 1.03
C CYS A 404 19.44 3.47 1.30
N GLY A 405 19.20 4.54 0.53
CA GLY A 405 17.96 5.32 0.64
C GLY A 405 16.72 4.50 0.27
N LEU A 406 16.81 3.67 -0.78
CA LEU A 406 15.71 2.78 -1.19
C LEU A 406 15.40 1.72 -0.13
N PHE A 407 16.40 1.18 0.58
CA PHE A 407 16.17 0.21 1.64
C PHE A 407 15.26 0.78 2.72
N SER A 408 15.58 1.97 3.22
CA SER A 408 14.85 2.64 4.30
C SER A 408 13.41 2.90 3.90
N ILE A 409 13.19 3.39 2.67
CA ILE A 409 11.85 3.62 2.12
C ILE A 409 11.04 2.32 2.09
N PHE A 410 11.58 1.24 1.52
CA PHE A 410 10.86 -0.04 1.48
C PHE A 410 10.61 -0.59 2.89
N PHE A 411 11.55 -0.41 3.80
CA PHE A 411 11.43 -0.92 5.16
C PHE A 411 10.30 -0.22 5.91
N TRP A 412 10.28 1.10 5.89
CA TRP A 412 9.25 1.89 6.57
C TRP A 412 7.88 1.71 5.91
N LYS A 413 7.82 1.53 4.59
CA LYS A 413 6.59 1.13 3.90
C LYS A 413 6.06 -0.23 4.38
N SER A 414 6.92 -1.23 4.55
CA SER A 414 6.53 -2.53 5.11
C SER A 414 6.11 -2.45 6.58
N ILE A 415 6.79 -1.62 7.39
CA ILE A 415 6.38 -1.38 8.79
C ILE A 415 5.01 -0.71 8.84
N TRP A 416 4.78 0.31 8.02
CA TRP A 416 3.47 0.93 7.91
C TRP A 416 2.38 -0.06 7.50
N SER A 417 2.72 -1.03 6.63
CA SER A 417 1.82 -2.12 6.24
C SER A 417 1.62 -3.19 7.31
N GLY A 418 2.26 -3.08 8.47
CA GLY A 418 2.15 -4.02 9.60
C GLY A 418 3.00 -5.27 9.47
N MET A 419 4.00 -5.29 8.58
CA MET A 419 5.03 -6.33 8.61
C MET A 419 5.87 -6.18 9.90
N ASN A 420 6.28 -7.31 10.48
CA ASN A 420 7.24 -7.27 11.58
C ASN A 420 8.65 -6.90 11.08
N VAL A 421 9.57 -6.54 11.99
CA VAL A 421 10.94 -6.10 11.64
C VAL A 421 11.65 -7.06 10.69
N ARG A 422 11.57 -8.37 10.92
CA ARG A 422 12.21 -9.39 10.06
C ARG A 422 11.59 -9.43 8.67
N GLU A 423 10.25 -9.38 8.60
CA GLU A 423 9.53 -9.37 7.32
C GLU A 423 9.85 -8.11 6.53
N SER A 424 9.77 -6.93 7.16
CA SER A 424 10.13 -5.64 6.55
C SER A 424 11.57 -5.62 6.06
N PHE A 425 12.50 -6.14 6.87
CA PHE A 425 13.91 -6.23 6.50
C PHE A 425 14.12 -7.13 5.27
N ARG A 426 13.53 -8.33 5.27
CA ARG A 426 13.63 -9.27 4.14
C ARG A 426 12.93 -8.76 2.89
N HIS A 427 11.78 -8.12 3.05
CA HIS A 427 11.05 -7.49 1.96
C HIS A 427 11.92 -6.42 1.30
N SER A 428 12.49 -5.51 2.10
CA SER A 428 13.35 -4.44 1.62
C SER A 428 14.62 -4.94 0.94
N GLN A 429 15.27 -5.97 1.49
CA GLN A 429 16.41 -6.62 0.83
C GLN A 429 16.03 -7.20 -0.54
N ARG A 430 14.87 -7.86 -0.65
CA ARG A 430 14.37 -8.38 -1.93
C ARG A 430 14.09 -7.23 -2.90
N MET A 431 13.47 -6.14 -2.44
CA MET A 431 13.19 -4.97 -3.28
C MET A 431 14.46 -4.34 -3.86
N LEU A 432 15.56 -4.33 -3.11
CA LEU A 432 16.84 -3.89 -3.65
C LEU A 432 17.37 -4.81 -4.76
N THR A 433 17.21 -6.13 -4.63
CA THR A 433 17.63 -7.07 -5.69
C THR A 433 16.85 -6.91 -7.00
N TYR A 434 15.65 -6.32 -6.96
CA TYR A 434 14.90 -5.94 -8.16
C TYR A 434 15.52 -4.74 -8.89
N CYS A 435 16.22 -3.88 -8.17
CA CYS A 435 16.79 -2.65 -8.71
C CYS A 435 18.20 -2.87 -9.30
N SER A 436 18.97 -3.82 -8.77
CA SER A 436 20.29 -4.20 -9.31
C SER A 436 20.72 -5.60 -8.84
N ALA A 437 21.27 -6.39 -9.76
CA ALA A 437 21.81 -7.73 -9.48
C ALA A 437 23.20 -7.70 -8.80
N ASP A 438 23.90 -6.55 -8.83
CA ASP A 438 25.29 -6.38 -8.40
C ASP A 438 25.45 -5.77 -6.99
N LEU A 439 24.38 -5.75 -6.17
CA LEU A 439 24.46 -5.25 -4.79
C LEU A 439 25.16 -6.27 -3.88
N THR A 440 26.50 -6.30 -3.95
CA THR A 440 27.37 -7.10 -3.07
C THR A 440 27.38 -6.62 -1.61
N ASN A 441 26.82 -5.44 -1.35
CA ASN A 441 26.75 -4.80 -0.04
C ASN A 441 25.34 -4.87 0.53
N SER A 442 25.04 -5.96 1.24
CA SER A 442 23.69 -6.19 1.79
C SER A 442 23.46 -5.42 3.09
N PRO A 443 22.29 -4.78 3.28
CA PRO A 443 21.81 -4.32 4.58
C PRO A 443 21.96 -5.41 5.64
N GLN A 444 22.20 -5.03 6.90
CA GLN A 444 22.39 -5.98 8.00
C GLN A 444 21.34 -5.81 9.09
N LEU A 445 20.81 -6.96 9.54
CA LEU A 445 19.94 -7.07 10.69
C LEU A 445 20.68 -7.85 11.76
N ILE A 446 20.96 -7.20 12.89
CA ILE A 446 21.65 -7.82 14.01
C ILE A 446 20.65 -7.95 15.15
N GLN A 447 20.23 -9.19 15.45
CA GLN A 447 19.34 -9.45 16.57
C GLN A 447 19.61 -10.80 17.25
N LYS A 448 19.47 -10.79 18.58
CA LYS A 448 19.64 -11.93 19.50
C LYS A 448 18.29 -12.32 20.11
N ASP A 449 17.41 -12.87 19.27
CA ASP A 449 16.06 -13.37 19.63
C ASP A 449 14.92 -12.35 19.53
N ASN A 450 13.77 -12.83 19.08
CA ASN A 450 12.50 -12.12 18.79
C ASN A 450 12.43 -11.22 17.54
N LEU A 451 12.95 -11.72 16.42
CA LEU A 451 12.85 -11.10 15.10
C LEU A 451 11.40 -10.90 14.56
N ASN A 452 10.38 -11.48 15.21
CA ASN A 452 8.98 -11.27 14.86
C ASN A 452 8.38 -10.04 15.56
N HIS A 453 9.21 -9.21 16.19
CA HIS A 453 8.80 -7.96 16.82
C HIS A 453 8.21 -6.98 15.80
N THR A 454 7.08 -6.37 16.12
CA THR A 454 6.44 -5.30 15.33
C THR A 454 6.89 -3.96 15.87
N ILE A 455 7.31 -3.03 15.00
CA ILE A 455 7.50 -1.64 15.43
C ILE A 455 6.11 -1.06 15.65
N GLY A 456 5.87 -0.56 16.85
CA GLY A 456 4.55 -0.15 17.27
C GLY A 456 3.61 -1.32 17.48
N VAL A 457 2.35 -1.04 17.18
CA VAL A 457 1.19 -1.95 17.34
C VAL A 457 1.11 -3.09 16.32
N GLY A 458 1.81 -2.99 15.18
CA GLY A 458 1.74 -3.96 14.09
C GLY A 458 0.43 -3.95 13.31
N TYR A 459 -0.20 -2.78 13.12
CA TYR A 459 -1.38 -2.63 12.26
C TYR A 459 -1.09 -3.11 10.86
N LYS A 460 -1.78 -4.17 10.46
CA LYS A 460 -1.76 -4.63 9.08
C LYS A 460 -2.80 -3.88 8.27
N ILE A 461 -2.33 -3.26 7.21
CA ILE A 461 -3.16 -2.75 6.13
C ILE A 461 -2.76 -3.49 4.87
N ASN A 462 -3.76 -3.93 4.11
CA ASN A 462 -3.52 -4.44 2.78
C ASN A 462 -3.22 -3.22 1.91
N ILE A 463 -1.95 -2.98 1.63
CA ILE A 463 -1.54 -2.12 0.52
C ILE A 463 -1.66 -2.98 -0.74
N ALA A 464 -1.79 -2.36 -1.92
CA ALA A 464 -1.60 -3.06 -3.19
C ALA A 464 -0.35 -3.95 -3.09
N VAL A 465 -0.57 -5.26 -3.04
CA VAL A 465 0.46 -6.29 -2.88
C VAL A 465 1.37 -6.22 -4.08
N LEU A 466 2.69 -6.32 -3.88
CA LEU A 466 3.59 -6.38 -5.01
C LEU A 466 3.29 -7.64 -5.82
N PRO A 467 2.90 -7.48 -7.08
CA PRO A 467 2.51 -8.62 -7.85
C PRO A 467 3.72 -9.51 -8.09
N SER A 468 3.48 -10.80 -8.03
CA SER A 468 4.48 -11.83 -8.25
C SER A 468 4.56 -12.16 -9.73
N ILE A 469 5.69 -12.72 -10.17
CA ILE A 469 5.89 -13.05 -11.58
C ILE A 469 6.10 -14.55 -11.70
N ILE A 470 5.27 -15.20 -12.50
CA ILE A 470 5.55 -16.55 -12.99
C ILE A 470 6.02 -16.41 -14.44
N SER A 471 7.15 -17.02 -14.75
CA SER A 471 7.70 -17.02 -16.11
C SER A 471 8.27 -18.39 -16.45
N GLY A 472 8.35 -18.73 -17.72
CA GLY A 472 8.91 -20.00 -18.14
C GLY A 472 8.85 -20.19 -19.64
N ILE A 473 9.21 -21.40 -20.07
CA ILE A 473 9.12 -21.84 -21.45
C ILE A 473 8.09 -22.96 -21.54
N LEU A 474 7.15 -22.83 -22.48
CA LEU A 474 6.24 -23.89 -22.89
C LEU A 474 6.86 -24.69 -24.02
N THR A 475 6.88 -26.01 -23.85
CA THR A 475 7.42 -26.96 -24.83
C THR A 475 6.47 -28.13 -25.04
N ASP A 476 6.52 -28.71 -26.23
CA ASP A 476 5.88 -29.99 -26.52
C ASP A 476 6.64 -31.11 -25.79
N LYS A 477 5.93 -31.94 -25.02
CA LYS A 477 6.54 -33.03 -24.25
C LYS A 477 7.26 -34.06 -25.12
N SER A 478 6.75 -34.32 -26.32
CA SER A 478 7.28 -35.31 -27.26
C SER A 478 8.43 -34.77 -28.11
N THR A 479 8.29 -33.56 -28.65
CA THR A 479 9.27 -32.99 -29.59
C THR A 479 10.26 -32.02 -28.95
N GLN A 480 9.98 -31.56 -27.72
CA GLN A 480 10.70 -30.46 -27.04
C GLN A 480 10.64 -29.12 -27.80
N SER A 481 9.80 -29.03 -28.83
CA SER A 481 9.63 -27.79 -29.59
C SER A 481 8.89 -26.75 -28.76
N PRO A 482 9.26 -25.46 -28.85
CA PRO A 482 8.56 -24.40 -28.15
C PRO A 482 7.13 -24.23 -28.64
N ILE A 483 6.21 -23.89 -27.72
CA ILE A 483 4.79 -23.68 -28.01
C ILE A 483 4.46 -22.20 -27.85
N SER A 484 4.29 -21.50 -28.97
CA SER A 484 3.75 -20.13 -29.01
C SER A 484 2.22 -20.12 -29.09
N ASN A 485 1.60 -18.98 -28.81
CA ASN A 485 0.14 -18.78 -28.82
C ASN A 485 -0.64 -19.70 -27.87
N ALA A 486 -0.01 -20.12 -26.76
CA ALA A 486 -0.72 -20.77 -25.67
C ALA A 486 -1.33 -19.69 -24.77
N TYR A 487 -2.58 -19.85 -24.38
CA TYR A 487 -3.25 -19.01 -23.41
C TYR A 487 -2.88 -19.45 -22.00
N ILE A 488 -2.40 -18.52 -21.16
CA ILE A 488 -2.05 -18.75 -19.76
C ILE A 488 -2.98 -17.91 -18.90
N SER A 489 -3.64 -18.50 -17.90
CA SER A 489 -4.47 -17.77 -16.95
C SER A 489 -4.30 -18.27 -15.53
N THR A 490 -4.81 -17.47 -14.58
CA THR A 490 -4.93 -17.89 -13.19
C THR A 490 -6.33 -17.62 -12.64
N ASN A 491 -6.63 -18.19 -11.48
CA ASN A 491 -7.91 -18.00 -10.79
C ASN A 491 -8.06 -16.63 -10.09
N ILE A 492 -6.99 -15.84 -9.98
CA ILE A 492 -6.98 -14.59 -9.21
C ILE A 492 -6.32 -13.42 -9.94
N SER A 493 -5.80 -13.62 -11.15
CA SER A 493 -5.15 -12.55 -11.92
C SER A 493 -5.45 -12.67 -13.41
N LYS A 494 -5.06 -11.64 -14.17
CA LYS A 494 -5.28 -11.56 -15.62
C LYS A 494 -4.53 -12.68 -16.36
N SER A 495 -4.96 -12.95 -17.58
CA SER A 495 -4.31 -13.90 -18.49
C SER A 495 -3.17 -13.29 -19.30
N SER A 496 -2.23 -14.13 -19.71
CA SER A 496 -1.12 -13.81 -20.62
C SER A 496 -1.07 -14.85 -21.75
N CYS A 497 -0.11 -14.71 -22.66
CA CYS A 497 0.10 -15.61 -23.77
C CYS A 497 1.57 -16.02 -23.88
N SER A 498 1.85 -17.19 -24.45
CA SER A 498 3.22 -17.54 -24.83
C SER A 498 3.58 -16.92 -26.17
N ILE A 499 4.75 -16.31 -26.23
CA ILE A 499 5.28 -15.68 -27.45
C ILE A 499 6.23 -16.63 -28.18
N ASP A 500 6.92 -16.10 -29.20
CA ASP A 500 7.96 -16.82 -29.95
C ASP A 500 8.96 -17.51 -29.01
N LYS A 501 9.33 -18.74 -29.39
CA LYS A 501 10.14 -19.68 -28.59
C LYS A 501 9.49 -20.13 -27.28
N GLY A 502 8.17 -19.98 -27.15
CA GLY A 502 7.35 -20.55 -26.08
C GLY A 502 7.51 -19.84 -24.74
N TYR A 503 8.16 -18.69 -24.70
CA TYR A 503 8.30 -17.92 -23.47
C TYR A 503 6.96 -17.37 -23.04
N TYR A 504 6.69 -17.43 -21.74
CA TYR A 504 5.53 -16.79 -21.15
C TYR A 504 5.91 -16.07 -19.85
N ARG A 505 5.13 -15.04 -19.51
CA ARG A 505 5.21 -14.34 -18.24
C ARG A 505 3.83 -13.88 -17.82
N ILE A 506 3.42 -14.26 -16.64
CA ILE A 506 2.16 -13.84 -16.04
C ILE A 506 2.44 -13.15 -14.72
N ILE A 507 1.90 -11.94 -14.59
CA ILE A 507 1.89 -11.18 -13.35
C ILE A 507 0.70 -11.70 -12.54
N VAL A 508 0.92 -12.07 -11.28
CA VAL A 508 -0.08 -12.72 -10.44
C VAL A 508 -0.09 -12.12 -9.04
N GLU A 509 -1.26 -12.03 -8.43
CA GLU A 509 -1.34 -11.69 -7.02
C GLU A 509 -0.72 -12.81 -6.16
N PRO A 510 -0.06 -12.46 -5.04
CA PRO A 510 0.51 -13.45 -4.14
C PRO A 510 -0.58 -14.36 -3.56
N SER A 511 -0.40 -15.67 -3.65
CA SER A 511 -1.40 -16.62 -3.17
C SER A 511 -0.79 -17.98 -2.86
N ASN A 512 -1.29 -18.60 -1.79
CA ASN A 512 -0.96 -19.98 -1.44
C ASN A 512 -1.74 -21.01 -2.28
N ASN A 513 -2.81 -20.58 -2.95
CA ASN A 513 -3.74 -21.41 -3.73
C ASN A 513 -3.93 -20.87 -5.16
N LEU A 514 -2.84 -20.48 -5.80
CA LEU A 514 -2.86 -20.04 -7.19
C LEU A 514 -3.07 -21.24 -8.11
N GLN A 515 -4.10 -21.23 -8.95
CA GLN A 515 -4.27 -22.22 -10.01
C GLN A 515 -3.79 -21.65 -11.34
N LEU A 516 -2.71 -22.20 -11.88
CA LEU A 516 -2.19 -21.87 -13.21
C LEU A 516 -2.85 -22.78 -14.24
N ASN A 517 -3.55 -22.17 -15.20
CA ASN A 517 -4.22 -22.85 -16.29
C ASN A 517 -3.55 -22.49 -17.62
N ILE A 518 -3.30 -23.48 -18.47
CA ILE A 518 -2.72 -23.27 -19.80
C ILE A 518 -3.51 -24.07 -20.82
N ILE A 519 -3.88 -23.40 -21.91
CA ILE A 519 -4.60 -24.00 -23.03
C ILE A 519 -3.85 -23.64 -24.32
N ALA A 520 -3.61 -24.64 -25.18
CA ALA A 520 -2.99 -24.45 -26.48
C ALA A 520 -3.65 -25.37 -27.50
N ASN A 521 -3.87 -24.89 -28.72
CA ASN A 521 -4.45 -25.70 -29.79
C ASN A 521 -3.55 -26.90 -30.10
N GLY A 522 -4.13 -28.09 -30.15
CA GLY A 522 -3.40 -29.35 -30.35
C GLY A 522 -2.83 -29.98 -29.07
N TYR A 523 -3.12 -29.44 -27.88
CA TYR A 523 -2.61 -29.95 -26.61
C TYR A 523 -3.71 -30.19 -25.57
N GLU A 524 -3.46 -31.08 -24.62
CA GLU A 524 -4.31 -31.23 -23.43
C GLU A 524 -4.22 -29.99 -22.53
N PRO A 525 -5.34 -29.51 -21.94
CA PRO A 525 -5.31 -28.44 -20.96
C PRO A 525 -4.42 -28.79 -19.77
N TYR A 526 -3.57 -27.85 -19.36
CA TYR A 526 -2.71 -28.00 -18.20
C TYR A 526 -3.23 -27.18 -17.04
N ASN A 527 -3.37 -27.80 -15.87
CA ASN A 527 -3.72 -27.12 -14.62
C ASN A 527 -2.69 -27.50 -13.54
N LYS A 528 -2.21 -26.49 -12.81
CA LYS A 528 -1.34 -26.70 -11.66
C LYS A 528 -1.64 -25.73 -10.53
N GLN A 529 -1.85 -26.26 -9.33
CA GLN A 529 -1.84 -25.47 -8.12
C GLN A 529 -0.41 -25.11 -7.72
N LEU A 530 -0.18 -23.82 -7.47
CA LEU A 530 1.08 -23.22 -7.08
C LEU A 530 0.86 -22.35 -5.85
N SER A 531 1.91 -22.24 -5.04
CA SER A 531 2.04 -21.16 -4.07
C SER A 531 3.10 -20.19 -4.56
N ILE A 532 2.79 -18.90 -4.47
CA ILE A 532 3.69 -17.81 -4.81
C ILE A 532 3.58 -16.72 -3.74
N ASN A 533 4.73 -16.36 -3.17
CA ASN A 533 4.82 -15.33 -2.15
C ASN A 533 4.91 -13.95 -2.78
N GLU A 534 4.58 -12.92 -2.01
CA GLU A 534 4.65 -11.52 -2.48
C GLU A 534 6.00 -11.15 -3.07
N GLY A 535 5.96 -10.50 -4.24
CA GLY A 535 7.15 -10.12 -5.01
C GLY A 535 8.06 -11.31 -5.32
N GLN A 536 7.54 -12.54 -5.47
CA GLN A 536 8.35 -13.68 -5.89
C GLN A 536 8.42 -13.77 -7.41
N ARG A 537 9.63 -13.96 -7.97
CA ARG A 537 9.80 -14.45 -9.34
C ARG A 537 9.96 -15.96 -9.31
N LYS A 538 9.04 -16.67 -9.94
CA LYS A 538 9.08 -18.13 -10.05
C LYS A 538 9.28 -18.50 -11.51
N LYS A 539 10.45 -19.06 -11.82
CA LYS A 539 10.67 -19.72 -13.11
C LYS A 539 10.00 -21.10 -13.08
N PHE A 540 9.18 -21.40 -14.05
CA PHE A 540 8.38 -22.61 -14.12
C PHE A 540 8.22 -23.04 -15.57
N ASP A 541 9.14 -23.88 -16.07
CA ASP A 541 9.06 -24.40 -17.43
C ASP A 541 8.05 -25.55 -17.48
N ILE A 542 7.25 -25.62 -18.54
CA ILE A 542 6.11 -26.54 -18.65
C ILE A 542 6.15 -27.30 -19.97
N GLN A 543 5.89 -28.59 -19.90
CA GLN A 543 5.74 -29.46 -21.07
C GLN A 543 4.27 -29.85 -21.26
N LEU A 544 3.69 -29.47 -22.40
CA LEU A 544 2.31 -29.82 -22.75
C LEU A 544 2.28 -31.15 -23.50
N ILE A 545 1.21 -31.92 -23.28
CA ILE A 545 0.99 -33.23 -23.92
C ILE A 545 0.15 -32.99 -25.19
N PRO A 546 0.62 -33.40 -26.39
CA PRO A 546 -0.18 -33.31 -27.61
C PRO A 546 -1.48 -34.11 -27.47
N SER A 547 -2.58 -33.58 -28.01
CA SER A 547 -3.91 -34.22 -27.97
C SER A 547 -4.49 -34.36 -29.36
N GLU A 548 -5.02 -35.55 -29.67
CA GLU A 548 -5.73 -35.84 -30.93
C GLU A 548 -7.18 -35.30 -30.91
N ASN A 549 -7.73 -35.03 -29.73
CA ASN A 549 -9.10 -34.51 -29.53
C ASN A 549 -9.07 -33.01 -29.18
N TYR A 550 -8.40 -32.19 -29.99
CA TYR A 550 -8.28 -30.77 -29.67
C TYR A 550 -9.55 -29.99 -30.03
N ILE A 551 -10.03 -29.20 -29.08
CA ILE A 551 -10.98 -28.12 -29.36
C ILE A 551 -10.15 -27.01 -30.01
N ASN A 552 -10.55 -26.56 -31.20
CA ASN A 552 -9.88 -25.44 -31.85
C ASN A 552 -10.41 -24.15 -31.21
N TYR A 553 -9.61 -23.54 -30.37
CA TYR A 553 -9.97 -22.28 -29.76
C TYR A 553 -9.48 -21.12 -30.64
N GLN A 554 -10.30 -20.07 -30.76
CA GLN A 554 -9.83 -18.79 -31.28
C GLN A 554 -9.31 -17.95 -30.12
N PHE A 555 -7.99 -17.87 -30.01
CA PHE A 555 -7.32 -16.91 -29.15
C PHE A 555 -6.56 -15.91 -30.02
N GLU A 556 -6.75 -14.61 -29.80
CA GLU A 556 -5.89 -13.58 -30.39
C GLU A 556 -4.84 -13.15 -29.36
N CYS A 557 -3.61 -13.62 -29.55
CA CYS A 557 -2.45 -13.10 -28.83
C CYS A 557 -1.92 -11.90 -29.62
N SER A 558 -2.37 -10.69 -29.26
CA SER A 558 -1.85 -9.46 -29.85
C SER A 558 -0.65 -8.98 -29.03
N PRO A 559 0.58 -8.92 -29.59
CA PRO A 559 1.59 -8.03 -29.04
C PRO A 559 1.08 -6.61 -29.25
N ASN A 560 0.97 -5.80 -28.19
CA ASN A 560 0.56 -4.40 -28.36
C ASN A 560 1.41 -3.75 -29.47
N VAL A 561 0.72 -3.27 -30.51
CA VAL A 561 1.33 -2.63 -31.68
C VAL A 561 1.92 -1.29 -31.26
N ILE A 562 3.17 -1.29 -30.81
CA ILE A 562 4.05 -0.13 -30.93
C ILE A 562 5.09 -0.49 -31.98
N ASN A 563 4.79 -0.16 -33.23
CA ASN A 563 5.76 -0.16 -34.32
C ASN A 563 6.91 0.80 -33.95
N ASN A 564 7.98 0.29 -33.35
CA ASN A 564 9.35 0.78 -33.57
C ASN A 564 10.40 -0.14 -32.92
N MET A 565 11.17 -0.79 -33.80
CA MET A 565 12.56 -1.24 -33.64
C MET A 565 12.92 -2.10 -32.41
N LYS A 566 13.08 -3.41 -32.64
CA LYS A 566 13.95 -4.37 -31.92
C LYS A 566 14.27 -3.97 -30.47
N LYS A 567 13.37 -4.27 -29.54
CA LYS A 567 13.70 -4.28 -28.10
C LYS A 567 13.64 -5.70 -27.56
N ASN A 568 14.30 -5.90 -26.43
CA ASN A 568 14.63 -7.20 -25.85
C ASN A 568 13.42 -8.11 -25.67
N LEU A 569 13.66 -9.43 -25.68
CA LEU A 569 12.67 -10.48 -25.40
C LEU A 569 11.83 -10.20 -24.13
N ASP A 570 12.42 -9.57 -23.12
CA ASP A 570 11.73 -9.20 -21.87
C ASP A 570 10.69 -8.10 -22.02
N ASP A 571 10.78 -7.24 -23.04
CA ASP A 571 9.82 -6.16 -23.28
C ASP A 571 8.62 -6.68 -24.09
N ASP A 572 8.86 -7.48 -25.13
CA ASP A 572 7.79 -8.14 -25.91
C ASP A 572 6.89 -9.05 -25.05
N ILE A 573 7.49 -9.69 -24.03
CA ILE A 573 6.78 -10.54 -23.05
C ILE A 573 5.89 -9.74 -22.10
N LYS A 574 6.21 -8.47 -21.80
CA LYS A 574 5.41 -7.64 -20.86
C LYS A 574 4.09 -7.17 -21.48
N ASP A 575 4.03 -7.07 -22.80
CA ASP A 575 2.94 -6.42 -23.55
C ASP A 575 1.97 -7.41 -24.21
N ALA A 576 2.15 -8.73 -24.00
CA ALA A 576 1.31 -9.77 -24.60
C ALA A 576 -0.03 -9.91 -23.86
N ASN A 577 -1.14 -9.51 -24.50
CA ASN A 577 -2.49 -9.61 -23.95
C ASN A 577 -3.32 -10.77 -24.54
N CYS A 578 -4.06 -11.37 -23.61
CA CYS A 578 -4.88 -12.59 -23.68
C CYS A 578 -6.39 -12.48 -24.03
N PHE A 579 -6.91 -12.69 -25.26
CA PHE A 579 -8.39 -12.77 -25.47
C PHE A 579 -8.82 -14.17 -25.91
N ILE A 580 -9.86 -14.74 -25.27
CA ILE A 580 -10.52 -16.00 -25.67
C ILE A 580 -11.92 -15.68 -26.17
N ASP A 581 -12.25 -16.15 -27.37
CA ASP A 581 -13.63 -16.35 -27.82
C ASP A 581 -13.91 -17.84 -28.05
N ILE A 582 -15.00 -18.34 -27.46
CA ILE A 582 -15.45 -19.72 -27.68
C ILE A 582 -16.36 -19.72 -28.91
N VAL A 583 -15.83 -20.19 -30.03
CA VAL A 583 -16.68 -20.53 -31.18
C VAL A 583 -17.38 -21.86 -30.85
N GLN A 584 -18.70 -21.82 -30.59
CA GLN A 584 -19.47 -23.06 -30.58
C GLN A 584 -19.43 -23.69 -32.00
N PRO A 585 -19.32 -25.02 -32.10
CA PRO A 585 -19.15 -25.72 -33.38
C PRO A 585 -20.26 -25.46 -34.39
#